data_AF-A0A7G5M1P3-F1
#
_entry.id   AF-A0A7G5M1P3-F1
#
_cell.length_a   1.000
_cell.length_b   1.000
_cell.length_c   1.000
_cell.angle_alpha   90.00
_cell.angle_beta   90.00
_cell.angle_gamma   90.00
#
_symmetry.space_group_name_H-M   'P 1'
#
loop_
_entity.id
_entity.type
_entity.pdbx_description
1 polymer ?
#
loop_
_entity_poly.entity_id
_entity_poly.type
_entity_poly.pdbx_seq_one_letter_code
_entity_poly.pdbx_strand_id
1 'polypeptide(L)' 'MGAKALTFLKQRWLPLVLLVVAIVFVFQNRDDTTISFLFLEWTSPLWFTLALVLVVGIAIGWALRGRRGKP' A
#
# COMPACT_ATOMS: atom_id res chain seq x y z
N MET A 1 30.54 5.70 -9.08
CA MET A 1 29.06 5.73 -9.00
C MET A 1 28.49 5.13 -7.70
N GLY A 2 29.16 4.16 -7.05
CA GLY A 2 28.63 3.48 -5.84
C GLY A 2 28.45 4.32 -4.57
N ALA A 3 29.31 5.32 -4.31
CA ALA A 3 29.22 6.13 -3.09
C ALA A 3 27.92 6.94 -3.01
N LYS A 4 27.49 7.57 -4.12
CA LYS A 4 26.22 8.32 -4.18
C LYS A 4 25.01 7.41 -3.99
N ALA A 5 25.03 6.21 -4.58
CA ALA A 5 23.96 5.23 -4.42
C ALA A 5 23.82 4.75 -2.97
N LEU A 6 24.94 4.54 -2.27
CA LEU A 6 24.96 4.20 -0.84
C LEU A 6 24.42 5.34 0.03
N THR A 7 24.76 6.60 -0.27
CA THR A 7 24.19 7.75 0.46
C THR A 7 22.69 7.90 0.21
N PHE A 8 22.24 7.69 -1.03
CA PHE A 8 20.82 7.66 -1.38
C PHE A 8 20.08 6.51 -0.68
N LEU A 9 20.66 5.31 -0.63
CA LEU A 9 20.12 4.19 0.13
C LEU A 9 20.04 4.56 1.62
N LYS A 10 21.09 5.11 2.21
CA LYS A 10 21.11 5.47 3.65
C LYS A 10 20.13 6.61 3.99
N GLN A 11 19.82 7.50 3.05
CA GLN A 11 18.89 8.62 3.27
C GLN A 11 17.44 8.27 2.90
N ARG A 12 17.25 7.28 2.03
CA ARG A 12 15.94 6.84 1.49
C ARG A 12 15.70 5.35 1.75
N TRP A 13 16.28 4.81 2.81
CA TRP A 13 16.21 3.39 3.16
C TRP A 13 14.78 2.98 3.53
N LEU A 14 14.03 3.83 4.23
CA LEU A 14 12.70 3.51 4.71
C LEU A 14 11.71 3.19 3.57
N PRO A 15 11.57 4.02 2.50
CA PRO A 15 10.75 3.64 1.34
C PRO A 15 11.19 2.34 0.67
N LEU A 16 12.50 2.08 0.60
CA LEU A 16 13.03 0.85 0.00
C LEU A 16 12.68 -0.38 0.84
N VAL A 17 12.81 -0.29 2.17
CA VAL A 17 12.40 -1.36 3.09
C VAL A 17 10.89 -1.60 3.00
N LEU A 18 10.09 -0.54 3.00
CA LEU A 18 8.63 -0.65 2.84
C LEU A 18 8.24 -1.27 1.51
N LEU A 19 8.95 -0.95 0.41
CA LEU A 19 8.74 -1.57 -0.89
C LEU A 19 9.03 -3.08 -0.85
N VAL A 20 10.16 -3.48 -0.25
CA VAL A 20 10.51 -4.91 -0.10
C VAL A 20 9.47 -5.65 0.75
N VAL A 21 9.07 -5.07 1.88
CA VAL A 21 8.01 -5.63 2.74
C VAL A 21 6.70 -5.77 1.97
N ALA A 22 6.31 -4.77 1.17
CA ALA A 22 5.11 -4.82 0.36
C ALA A 22 5.17 -5.93 -0.72
N ILE A 23 6.32 -6.10 -1.39
CA ILE A 23 6.52 -7.19 -2.36
C ILE A 23 6.39 -8.55 -1.67
N VAL A 24 7.08 -8.75 -0.54
CA VAL A 24 7.00 -10.00 0.24
C VAL A 24 5.58 -10.26 0.69
N PHE A 25 4.87 -9.23 1.16
CA PHE A 25 3.48 -9.32 1.57
C PHE A 25 2.56 -9.79 0.42
N VAL A 26 2.74 -9.25 -0.79
CA VAL A 26 2.01 -9.66 -2.00
C VAL A 26 2.30 -11.11 -2.38
N PHE A 27 3.56 -11.55 -2.31
CA PHE A 27 3.92 -12.93 -2.63
C PHE A 27 3.45 -13.93 -1.58
N GLN A 28 3.51 -13.59 -0.29
CA GLN A 28 3.07 -14.48 0.80
C GLN A 28 1.56 -14.62 0.89
N ASN A 29 0.80 -13.57 0.54
CA ASN A 29 -0.66 -13.58 0.70
C ASN A 29 -1.39 -13.84 -0.64
N ARG A 30 -0.72 -14.51 -1.59
CA ARG A 30 -1.26 -14.83 -2.91
C ARG A 30 -2.38 -15.86 -2.86
N ASP A 31 -2.47 -16.61 -1.78
CA ASP A 31 -3.45 -17.66 -1.61
C ASP A 31 -4.87 -17.05 -1.57
N ASP A 32 -5.74 -17.64 -2.36
CA ASP A 32 -7.12 -17.22 -2.51
C ASP A 32 -7.86 -17.45 -1.19
N THR A 33 -8.26 -16.36 -0.53
CA THR A 33 -9.01 -16.39 0.72
C THR A 33 -10.44 -15.94 0.46
N THR A 34 -11.42 -16.66 0.98
CA THR A 34 -12.82 -16.24 0.94
C THR A 34 -13.05 -15.14 1.96
N ILE A 35 -13.43 -13.95 1.50
CA ILE A 35 -13.71 -12.79 2.34
C ILE A 35 -15.21 -12.49 2.28
N SER A 36 -15.86 -12.45 3.45
CA SER A 36 -17.26 -12.01 3.58
C SER A 36 -17.29 -10.50 3.81
N PHE A 37 -17.88 -9.74 2.88
CA PHE A 37 -18.04 -8.30 3.00
C PHE A 37 -19.52 -7.91 2.94
N LEU A 38 -20.05 -7.39 4.06
CA LEU A 38 -21.46 -7.04 4.29
C LEU A 38 -22.42 -8.23 4.11
N PHE A 39 -22.75 -8.56 2.86
CA PHE A 39 -23.63 -9.65 2.45
C PHE A 39 -23.09 -10.43 1.23
N LEU A 40 -21.88 -10.10 0.79
CA LEU A 40 -21.26 -10.63 -0.42
C LEU A 40 -20.02 -11.44 -0.03
N GLU A 41 -19.99 -12.70 -0.43
CA GLU A 41 -18.82 -13.54 -0.29
C GLU A 41 -18.06 -13.53 -1.61
N TRP A 42 -16.79 -13.11 -1.56
CA TRP A 42 -15.94 -13.07 -2.73
C TRP A 42 -14.56 -13.65 -2.39
N THR A 43 -14.04 -14.48 -3.29
CA THR A 43 -12.71 -15.07 -3.16
C THR A 43 -11.68 -14.14 -3.80
N SER A 44 -10.75 -13.65 -2.99
CA SER A 44 -9.66 -12.82 -3.48
C SER A 44 -8.41 -12.98 -2.62
N PRO A 45 -7.22 -12.75 -3.20
CA PRO A 45 -6.01 -12.68 -2.40
C PRO A 45 -6.13 -11.54 -1.37
N LEU A 46 -5.77 -11.82 -0.12
CA LEU A 46 -5.90 -10.87 0.99
C LEU A 46 -5.11 -9.56 0.73
N TRP A 47 -3.97 -9.65 0.06
CA TRP A 47 -3.19 -8.45 -0.27
C TRP A 47 -3.93 -7.49 -1.21
N PHE A 48 -4.76 -8.02 -2.11
CA PHE A 48 -5.47 -7.23 -3.11
C PHE A 48 -6.55 -6.37 -2.43
N THR A 49 -7.30 -6.95 -1.49
CA THR A 49 -8.33 -6.21 -0.75
C THR A 49 -7.74 -5.13 0.15
N LEU A 50 -6.63 -5.43 0.85
CA LEU A 50 -5.94 -4.42 1.65
C LEU A 50 -5.36 -3.28 0.80
N ALA A 51 -4.76 -3.60 -0.35
CA ALA A 51 -4.26 -2.58 -1.27
C ALA A 51 -5.39 -1.70 -1.81
N LEU A 52 -6.53 -2.30 -2.17
CA LEU A 52 -7.71 -1.57 -2.65
C LEU A 52 -8.24 -0.61 -1.57
N VAL A 53 -8.42 -1.08 -0.34
CA VAL A 53 -8.89 -0.25 0.78
C VAL A 53 -7.92 0.88 1.09
N LEU A 54 -6.61 0.61 1.05
CA LEU A 54 -5.58 1.64 1.25
C LEU A 54 -5.66 2.73 0.17
N VAL A 55 -5.78 2.36 -1.11
CA VAL A 55 -5.94 3.30 -2.22
C VAL A 55 -7.20 4.15 -2.05
N VAL A 56 -8.32 3.53 -1.67
CA VAL A 56 -9.58 4.23 -1.38
C VAL A 56 -9.41 5.21 -0.22
N GLY A 57 -8.78 4.79 0.88
CA GLY A 57 -8.49 5.65 2.03
C GLY A 57 -7.60 6.85 1.69
N ILE A 58 -6.57 6.65 0.88
CA ILE A 58 -5.70 7.73 0.36
C ILE A 58 -6.51 8.68 -0.53
N ALA A 59 -7.32 8.16 -1.45
CA ALA A 59 -8.15 8.98 -2.33
C ALA A 59 -9.14 9.85 -1.55
N ILE A 60 -9.82 9.28 -0.55
CA ILE A 60 -10.69 10.01 0.37
C ILE A 60 -9.90 11.09 1.12
N GLY A 61 -8.76 10.73 1.72
CA GLY A 61 -7.90 11.66 2.45
C GLY A 61 -7.42 12.82 1.58
N TRP A 62 -7.05 12.54 0.33
CA TRP A 62 -6.64 13.55 -0.65
C TRP A 62 -7.79 14.47 -1.05
N ALA A 63 -8.97 13.91 -1.35
CA ALA A 63 -10.17 14.67 -1.68
C ALA A 63 -10.61 15.59 -0.52
N LEU A 64 -10.48 15.12 0.73
CA LEU A 64 -10.76 15.91 1.93
C LEU A 64 -9.67 16.98 2.19
N ARG A 65 -8.41 16.70 1.88
CA ARG A 65 -7.30 17.67 2.01
C ARG A 65 -7.48 18.86 1.08
N GLY A 66 -7.97 18.64 -0.15
CA GLY A 66 -8.30 19.71 -1.10
C GLY A 66 -9.41 20.66 -0.61
N ARG A 67 -10.23 20.26 0.37
CA ARG A 67 -11.31 21.09 0.94
C ARG A 67 -10.87 22.00 2.10
N ARG A 68 -9.65 21.87 2.61
CA ARG A 68 -9.08 22.70 3.69
C ARG A 68 -8.27 23.91 3.20
N GLY A 69 -8.32 24.20 1.90
CA GLY A 69 -7.57 25.28 1.24
C GLY A 69 -8.36 26.55 0.91
N LYS A 70 -9.45 26.85 1.63
CA LYS A 70 -10.07 28.19 1.58
C LYS A 70 -10.09 28.77 3.01
N PRO A 71 -9.27 29.79 3.32
CA PRO A 71 -9.49 30.62 4.50
C PRO A 71 -10.85 31.34 4.41
#